data_AF-A0A6C0C0X2-F1
#
_entry.id   AF-A0A6C0C0X2-F1
#
_cell.length_a   1.000
_cell.length_b   1.000
_cell.length_c   1.000
_cell.angle_alpha   90.00
_cell.angle_beta   90.00
_cell.angle_gamma   90.00
#
_symmetry.space_group_name_H-M   'P 1'
#
loop_
_entity.id
_entity.type
_entity.pdbx_description
1 polymer ?
#
loop_
_entity_poly.entity_id
_entity_poly.type
_entity_poly.pdbx_seq_one_letter_code
_entity_poly.pdbx_strand_id
1 'polypeptide(L)'
;MDIIEQQRKQIIDENNNAQERLLAIIENMNKTNDSLNIQEPLNGELDLTALNDFNIKSLTFSEGNITSLANIPKSITSLEIPSNLLIELSELPSNLQKLDVNHNYLKDLQFDEIKVCTYLNISHNYFEKLEDLPPLLEELYCSNNKIIYINFENNTKLETVDIEYNEITIIDYFPSSIVNFSSENNPSIQYRDPQKTPIDNKDTKSKYDFNSCLNDYFRMKSIYEKQVKTKQKKVTSEKGLSKKERILKAAAVVGTCAQCKRGVGMNFTSKDRTYKALCGSTSDPCKLKVEIFCGNYNNVVDFLHAFKMGVIESQEAIMKQKMDVLFEYKTEKQNSKMFEDELQNYEFNSSSYKQLLDKYNSLFNDPKKQAEILQLKNDLFQHQETFNMHMESYKSTSQKDHLKEAMKLYIDEISPLKKRIFNLEHEVIEMIEEKDHIRLYKQIISSNGLDFTFFDLPEVKHFVV
;
A
#
# COMPACT_ATOMS: atom_id res chain seq x y z
N MET A 1 7.78 -23.59 -22.38
CA MET A 1 7.73 -22.82 -23.64
C MET A 1 6.43 -22.06 -23.62
N ASP A 2 6.48 -20.75 -23.86
CA ASP A 2 5.31 -19.88 -23.83
C ASP A 2 4.35 -20.28 -24.96
N ILE A 3 3.07 -20.50 -24.65
CA ILE A 3 2.06 -20.98 -25.62
C ILE A 3 1.92 -19.99 -26.79
N ILE A 4 2.09 -18.70 -26.48
CA ILE A 4 2.02 -17.61 -27.46
C ILE A 4 3.22 -17.61 -28.41
N GLU A 5 4.42 -17.87 -27.91
CA GLU A 5 5.61 -18.00 -28.76
C GLU A 5 5.48 -19.16 -29.76
N GLN A 6 4.86 -20.27 -29.34
CA GLN A 6 4.56 -21.39 -30.25
C GLN A 6 3.53 -21.01 -31.30
N GLN A 7 2.45 -20.32 -30.91
CA GLN A 7 1.42 -19.84 -31.83
C GLN A 7 1.98 -18.82 -32.84
N ARG A 8 2.76 -17.83 -32.38
CA ARG A 8 3.42 -16.84 -33.23
C ARG A 8 4.34 -17.52 -34.25
N LYS A 9 5.16 -18.47 -33.79
CA LYS A 9 6.05 -19.23 -34.68
C LYS A 9 5.27 -20.01 -35.73
N GLN A 10 4.18 -20.67 -35.34
CA GLN A 10 3.32 -21.38 -36.29
C GLN A 10 2.74 -20.44 -37.35
N ILE A 11 2.26 -19.25 -36.96
CA ILE A 11 1.71 -18.29 -37.90
C ILE A 11 2.79 -17.79 -38.87
N ILE A 12 3.99 -17.49 -38.36
CA ILE A 12 5.11 -17.03 -39.17
C ILE A 12 5.55 -18.11 -40.18
N ASP A 13 5.57 -19.39 -39.76
CA ASP A 13 6.01 -20.50 -40.60
C ASP A 13 4.93 -20.98 -41.60
N GLU A 14 3.64 -20.94 -41.23
CA GLU A 14 2.56 -21.59 -41.99
C GLU A 14 1.56 -20.63 -42.65
N ASN A 15 1.41 -19.39 -42.16
CA ASN A 15 0.34 -18.49 -42.57
C ASN A 15 0.73 -16.99 -42.53
N ASN A 16 1.99 -16.66 -42.83
CA ASN A 16 2.48 -15.28 -42.84
C ASN A 16 2.08 -14.54 -44.13
N ASN A 17 0.83 -14.10 -44.20
CA ASN A 17 0.24 -13.43 -45.37
C ASN A 17 -0.21 -11.99 -45.12
N ALA A 18 0.09 -11.43 -43.93
CA ALA A 18 -0.27 -10.08 -43.55
C ALA A 18 0.23 -9.04 -44.56
N GLN A 19 1.50 -9.12 -44.97
CA GLN A 19 2.11 -8.15 -45.90
C GLN A 19 1.47 -8.18 -47.29
N GLU A 20 1.26 -9.37 -47.87
CA GLU A 20 0.65 -9.50 -49.20
C GLU A 20 -0.78 -8.96 -49.22
N ARG A 21 -1.55 -9.26 -48.16
CA ARG A 21 -2.91 -8.75 -48.01
C ARG A 21 -2.95 -7.24 -47.82
N LEU A 22 -2.02 -6.69 -47.03
CA LEU A 22 -1.91 -5.24 -46.86
C LEU A 22 -1.64 -4.55 -48.21
N LEU A 23 -0.72 -5.08 -49.01
CA LEU A 23 -0.42 -4.53 -50.34
C LEU A 23 -1.64 -4.60 -51.27
N ALA A 24 -2.40 -5.70 -51.26
CA ALA A 24 -3.63 -5.82 -52.05
C ALA A 24 -4.73 -4.82 -51.63
N ILE A 25 -4.80 -4.49 -50.34
CA ILE A 25 -5.70 -3.46 -49.81
C ILE A 25 -5.24 -2.07 -50.29
N ILE A 26 -3.94 -1.79 -50.22
CA ILE A 26 -3.35 -0.52 -50.63
C ILE A 26 -3.50 -0.28 -52.14
N GLU A 27 -3.37 -1.32 -52.97
CA GLU A 27 -3.52 -1.21 -54.44
C GLU A 27 -4.89 -0.67 -54.86
N ASN A 28 -5.93 -0.97 -54.08
CA ASN A 28 -7.30 -0.52 -54.33
C ASN A 28 -7.65 0.77 -53.57
N MET A 29 -6.69 1.37 -52.85
CA MET A 29 -6.91 2.52 -51.99
C MET A 29 -6.75 3.85 -52.74
N ASN A 30 -7.68 4.78 -52.51
CA ASN A 30 -7.53 6.16 -52.99
C ASN A 30 -6.49 6.91 -52.14
N LYS A 31 -5.53 7.57 -52.80
CA LYS A 31 -4.44 8.36 -52.17
C LYS A 31 -4.90 9.55 -51.32
N THR A 32 -6.18 9.87 -51.32
CA THR A 32 -6.77 11.02 -50.60
C THR A 32 -7.43 10.63 -49.27
N ASN A 33 -7.44 9.35 -48.92
CA ASN A 33 -8.08 8.90 -47.68
C ASN A 33 -7.19 9.19 -46.47
N ASP A 34 -7.68 10.03 -45.58
CA ASP A 34 -7.02 10.35 -44.30
C ASP A 34 -7.12 9.19 -43.27
N SER A 35 -7.97 8.18 -43.53
CA SER A 35 -8.17 7.03 -42.64
C SER A 35 -8.17 5.70 -43.42
N LEU A 36 -7.45 4.71 -42.92
CA LEU A 36 -7.43 3.33 -43.39
C LEU A 36 -7.99 2.42 -42.30
N ASN A 37 -9.07 1.71 -42.60
CA ASN A 37 -9.64 0.69 -41.72
C ASN A 37 -9.54 -0.67 -42.41
N ILE A 38 -8.71 -1.55 -41.85
CA ILE A 38 -8.49 -2.92 -42.33
C ILE A 38 -9.41 -3.83 -41.54
N GLN A 39 -10.54 -4.19 -42.16
CA GLN A 39 -11.55 -5.06 -41.55
C GLN A 39 -11.23 -6.55 -41.69
N GLU A 40 -10.26 -6.90 -42.53
CA GLU A 40 -9.86 -8.28 -42.78
C GLU A 40 -8.76 -8.71 -41.79
N PRO A 41 -8.86 -9.90 -41.18
CA PRO A 41 -7.83 -10.40 -40.28
C PRO A 41 -6.53 -10.65 -41.04
N LEU A 42 -5.45 -10.06 -40.54
CA LEU A 42 -4.08 -10.25 -41.05
C LEU A 42 -3.33 -11.26 -40.18
N ASN A 43 -2.43 -12.03 -40.80
CA ASN A 43 -1.69 -13.10 -40.11
C ASN A 43 -0.19 -12.94 -40.36
N GLY A 44 0.59 -12.77 -39.29
CA GLY A 44 2.04 -12.68 -39.33
C GLY A 44 2.59 -11.25 -39.24
N GLU A 45 3.73 -11.03 -39.88
CA GLU A 45 4.54 -9.82 -39.73
C GLU A 45 4.10 -8.74 -40.72
N LEU A 46 4.17 -7.48 -40.29
CA LEU A 46 3.69 -6.37 -41.10
C LEU A 46 4.68 -5.20 -41.13
N ASP A 47 5.05 -4.78 -42.33
CA ASP A 47 5.88 -3.61 -42.61
C ASP A 47 5.02 -2.52 -43.28
N LEU A 48 4.87 -1.40 -42.56
CA LEU A 48 4.04 -0.28 -42.98
C LEU A 48 4.74 0.73 -43.89
N THR A 49 5.97 0.43 -44.37
CA THR A 49 6.70 1.32 -45.28
C THR A 49 5.88 1.70 -46.52
N ALA A 50 5.07 0.77 -47.04
CA ALA A 50 4.19 1.02 -48.19
C ALA A 50 3.13 2.10 -47.96
N LEU A 51 2.80 2.40 -46.70
CA LEU A 51 1.85 3.45 -46.33
C LEU A 51 2.49 4.85 -46.27
N ASN A 52 3.82 4.97 -46.33
CA ASN A 52 4.50 6.28 -46.29
C ASN A 52 4.18 7.17 -47.50
N ASP A 53 3.83 6.56 -48.63
CA ASP A 53 3.41 7.28 -49.84
C ASP A 53 1.98 7.85 -49.74
N PHE A 54 1.26 7.51 -48.66
CA PHE A 54 -0.10 7.92 -48.39
C PHE A 54 -0.14 8.84 -47.17
N ASN A 55 -0.92 9.92 -47.24
CA ASN A 55 -1.05 10.86 -46.13
C ASN A 55 -2.10 10.39 -45.11
N ILE A 56 -1.96 9.15 -44.63
CA ILE A 56 -2.90 8.53 -43.70
C ILE A 56 -2.65 9.06 -42.29
N LYS A 57 -3.73 9.48 -41.62
CA LYS A 57 -3.74 9.98 -40.24
C LYS A 57 -4.31 8.95 -39.27
N SER A 58 -5.31 8.17 -39.68
CA SER A 58 -5.91 7.12 -38.84
C SER A 58 -5.73 5.74 -39.44
N LEU A 59 -5.22 4.79 -38.66
CA LEU A 59 -5.02 3.41 -39.07
C LEU A 59 -5.63 2.48 -38.02
N THR A 60 -6.65 1.71 -38.44
CA THR A 60 -7.34 0.73 -37.60
C THR A 60 -7.21 -0.66 -38.22
N PHE A 61 -6.84 -1.63 -37.41
CA PHE A 61 -6.83 -3.05 -37.76
C PHE A 61 -7.94 -3.79 -37.02
N SER A 62 -8.52 -4.80 -37.65
CA SER A 62 -9.43 -5.73 -36.99
C SER A 62 -8.66 -6.72 -36.10
N GLU A 63 -9.41 -7.47 -35.29
CA GLU A 63 -8.89 -8.67 -34.63
C GLU A 63 -8.21 -9.60 -35.64
N GLY A 64 -7.10 -10.21 -35.23
CA GLY A 64 -6.26 -10.97 -36.14
C GLY A 64 -5.10 -11.67 -35.46
N ASN A 65 -4.10 -12.01 -36.25
CA ASN A 65 -2.90 -12.74 -35.84
C ASN A 65 -1.63 -11.95 -36.21
N ILE A 66 -1.67 -10.61 -36.12
CA ILE A 66 -0.50 -9.78 -36.37
C ILE A 66 0.53 -10.02 -35.26
N THR A 67 1.74 -10.41 -35.64
CA THR A 67 2.80 -10.82 -34.71
C THR A 67 3.85 -9.74 -34.46
N SER A 68 4.00 -8.79 -35.40
CA SER A 68 4.91 -7.65 -35.33
C SER A 68 4.46 -6.53 -36.27
N LEU A 69 4.83 -5.31 -35.94
CA LEU A 69 4.56 -4.11 -36.74
C LEU A 69 5.85 -3.29 -36.85
N ALA A 70 6.26 -2.95 -38.07
CA ALA A 70 7.47 -2.17 -38.34
C ALA A 70 7.19 -0.95 -39.23
N ASN A 71 8.05 0.07 -39.14
CA ASN A 71 8.06 1.26 -40.01
C ASN A 71 6.74 2.04 -40.04
N ILE A 72 6.18 2.35 -38.86
CA ILE A 72 4.92 3.09 -38.74
C ILE A 72 5.06 4.50 -39.35
N PRO A 73 4.19 4.90 -40.30
CA PRO A 73 4.27 6.22 -40.94
C PRO A 73 4.15 7.38 -39.95
N LYS A 74 5.05 8.37 -40.10
CA LYS A 74 5.11 9.56 -39.23
C LYS A 74 3.88 10.48 -39.31
N SER A 75 3.04 10.30 -40.34
CA SER A 75 1.80 11.06 -40.53
C SER A 75 0.65 10.57 -39.64
N ILE A 76 0.76 9.38 -39.06
CA ILE A 76 -0.31 8.76 -38.27
C ILE A 76 -0.48 9.52 -36.94
N THR A 77 -1.74 9.86 -36.65
CA THR A 77 -2.20 10.48 -35.40
C THR A 77 -3.08 9.54 -34.59
N SER A 78 -3.67 8.51 -35.20
CA SER A 78 -4.50 7.50 -34.53
C SER A 78 -4.14 6.10 -35.00
N LEU A 79 -3.75 5.22 -34.07
CA LEU A 79 -3.38 3.84 -34.35
C LEU A 79 -4.17 2.89 -33.44
N GLU A 80 -4.89 1.95 -34.03
CA GLU A 80 -5.72 0.97 -33.32
C GLU A 80 -5.42 -0.45 -33.83
N ILE A 81 -4.95 -1.32 -32.94
CA ILE A 81 -4.58 -2.71 -33.22
C ILE A 81 -5.11 -3.65 -32.11
N PRO A 82 -6.44 -3.68 -31.89
CA PRO A 82 -7.04 -4.52 -30.86
C PRO A 82 -6.89 -6.01 -31.19
N SER A 83 -6.79 -6.86 -30.17
CA SER A 83 -6.94 -8.33 -30.29
C SER A 83 -6.00 -8.97 -31.32
N ASN A 84 -4.70 -8.83 -31.12
CA ASN A 84 -3.65 -9.40 -31.96
C ASN A 84 -2.56 -10.08 -31.11
N LEU A 85 -1.42 -10.46 -31.71
CA LEU A 85 -0.35 -11.24 -31.07
C LEU A 85 0.95 -10.41 -30.88
N LEU A 86 0.82 -9.10 -30.66
CA LEU A 86 1.98 -8.22 -30.46
C LEU A 86 2.63 -8.47 -29.10
N ILE A 87 3.93 -8.74 -29.07
CA ILE A 87 4.73 -8.84 -27.83
C ILE A 87 5.58 -7.60 -27.58
N GLU A 88 5.86 -6.83 -28.63
CA GLU A 88 6.63 -5.60 -28.63
C GLU A 88 6.03 -4.63 -29.65
N LEU A 89 6.17 -3.34 -29.37
CA LEU A 89 5.78 -2.26 -30.28
C LEU A 89 6.75 -1.10 -30.05
N SER A 90 7.39 -0.63 -31.12
CA SER A 90 8.42 0.42 -31.07
C SER A 90 8.32 1.33 -32.29
N GLU A 91 9.10 2.42 -32.27
CA GLU A 91 9.14 3.41 -33.36
C GLU A 91 7.78 4.08 -33.61
N LEU A 92 7.09 4.43 -32.51
CA LEU A 92 5.80 5.11 -32.59
C LEU A 92 5.97 6.55 -33.09
N PRO A 93 5.02 7.07 -33.89
CA PRO A 93 5.12 8.42 -34.44
C PRO A 93 4.93 9.47 -33.34
N SER A 94 5.79 10.50 -33.32
CA SER A 94 5.77 11.55 -32.28
C SER A 94 4.50 12.41 -32.25
N ASN A 95 3.68 12.34 -33.30
CA ASN A 95 2.41 13.07 -33.42
C ASN A 95 1.19 12.21 -33.08
N LEU A 96 1.39 11.00 -32.53
CA LEU A 96 0.32 10.09 -32.16
C LEU A 96 -0.53 10.67 -31.02
N GLN A 97 -1.82 10.86 -31.28
CA GLN A 97 -2.82 11.37 -30.34
C GLN A 97 -3.64 10.24 -29.72
N LYS A 98 -3.90 9.17 -30.48
CA LYS A 98 -4.68 8.02 -30.06
C LYS A 98 -3.92 6.73 -30.31
N LEU A 99 -3.77 5.91 -29.26
CA LEU A 99 -3.21 4.57 -29.35
C LEU A 99 -4.13 3.56 -28.65
N ASP A 100 -4.60 2.57 -29.39
CA ASP A 100 -5.33 1.42 -28.86
C ASP A 100 -4.64 0.12 -29.26
N VAL A 101 -4.10 -0.61 -28.29
CA VAL A 101 -3.41 -1.89 -28.47
C VAL A 101 -3.92 -2.92 -27.48
N ASN A 102 -5.20 -2.83 -27.13
CA ASN A 102 -5.79 -3.75 -26.17
C ASN A 102 -5.78 -5.22 -26.66
N HIS A 103 -5.84 -6.17 -25.73
CA HIS A 103 -5.86 -7.60 -26.03
C HIS A 103 -4.65 -8.05 -26.88
N ASN A 104 -3.45 -7.68 -26.42
CA ASN A 104 -2.18 -8.13 -26.99
C ASN A 104 -1.31 -8.75 -25.88
N TYR A 105 -0.02 -8.94 -26.15
CA TYR A 105 0.94 -9.58 -25.24
C TYR A 105 2.09 -8.64 -24.86
N LEU A 106 1.87 -7.33 -24.94
CA LEU A 106 2.87 -6.30 -24.64
C LEU A 106 3.22 -6.32 -23.15
N LYS A 107 4.52 -6.17 -22.86
CA LYS A 107 5.05 -6.06 -21.49
C LYS A 107 5.54 -4.65 -21.16
N ASP A 108 5.88 -3.88 -22.17
CA ASP A 108 6.45 -2.54 -22.06
C ASP A 108 6.14 -1.73 -23.33
N LEU A 109 6.19 -0.40 -23.22
CA LEU A 109 6.00 0.55 -24.31
C LEU A 109 6.80 1.84 -24.02
N GLN A 110 7.48 2.36 -25.04
CA GLN A 110 8.26 3.60 -24.92
C GLN A 110 7.33 4.83 -24.94
N PHE A 111 6.73 5.18 -23.79
CA PHE A 111 5.81 6.33 -23.67
C PHE A 111 6.46 7.67 -24.03
N ASP A 112 7.79 7.77 -23.90
CA ASP A 112 8.58 8.92 -24.28
C ASP A 112 8.48 9.29 -25.77
N GLU A 113 8.12 8.34 -26.64
CA GLU A 113 7.94 8.56 -28.08
C GLU A 113 6.61 9.26 -28.40
N ILE A 114 5.61 9.18 -27.52
CA ILE A 114 4.22 9.60 -27.79
C ILE A 114 3.73 10.73 -26.86
N LYS A 115 4.55 11.78 -26.69
CA LYS A 115 4.31 12.88 -25.72
C LYS A 115 3.00 13.67 -25.94
N VAL A 116 2.41 13.59 -27.13
CA VAL A 116 1.15 14.27 -27.49
C VAL A 116 -0.08 13.38 -27.45
N CYS A 117 0.07 12.13 -26.99
CA CYS A 117 -1.02 11.18 -26.86
C CYS A 117 -2.04 11.66 -25.82
N THR A 118 -3.32 11.70 -26.22
CA THR A 118 -4.47 12.08 -25.40
C THR A 118 -5.32 10.86 -25.00
N TYR A 119 -5.33 9.80 -25.81
CA TYR A 119 -6.04 8.55 -25.54
C TYR A 119 -5.08 7.35 -25.63
N LEU A 120 -4.99 6.57 -24.55
CA LEU A 120 -4.17 5.37 -24.48
C LEU A 120 -4.97 4.19 -23.93
N ASN A 121 -5.10 3.14 -24.74
CA ASN A 121 -5.70 1.87 -24.32
C ASN A 121 -4.69 0.73 -24.48
N ILE A 122 -4.24 0.20 -23.34
CA ILE A 122 -3.32 -0.93 -23.21
C ILE A 122 -3.95 -2.08 -22.40
N SER A 123 -5.28 -2.10 -22.26
CA SER A 123 -5.98 -3.14 -21.49
C SER A 123 -5.72 -4.54 -22.05
N HIS A 124 -5.80 -5.58 -21.20
CA HIS A 124 -5.56 -6.97 -21.59
C HIS A 124 -4.17 -7.18 -22.22
N ASN A 125 -3.13 -6.82 -21.48
CA ASN A 125 -1.72 -7.03 -21.82
C ASN A 125 -0.96 -7.56 -20.58
N TYR A 126 0.38 -7.45 -20.56
CA TYR A 126 1.24 -7.96 -19.49
C TYR A 126 2.15 -6.89 -18.87
N PHE A 127 1.70 -5.62 -18.87
CA PHE A 127 2.46 -4.54 -18.22
C PHE A 127 2.57 -4.78 -16.72
N GLU A 128 3.77 -4.61 -16.16
CA GLU A 128 4.03 -4.77 -14.71
C GLU A 128 4.15 -3.43 -13.96
N LYS A 129 4.50 -2.35 -14.66
CA LYS A 129 4.63 -1.00 -14.12
C LYS A 129 4.26 0.03 -15.16
N LEU A 130 3.72 1.17 -14.73
CA LEU A 130 3.49 2.35 -15.57
C LEU A 130 4.18 3.56 -14.96
N GLU A 131 5.27 3.98 -15.61
CA GLU A 131 6.07 5.16 -15.27
C GLU A 131 6.16 6.05 -16.53
N ASP A 132 6.38 7.35 -16.34
CA ASP A 132 6.61 8.30 -17.43
C ASP A 132 5.52 8.33 -18.54
N LEU A 133 4.25 8.21 -18.13
CA LEU A 133 3.09 8.30 -19.03
C LEU A 133 3.05 9.65 -19.80
N PRO A 134 2.45 9.69 -21.01
CA PRO A 134 2.38 10.90 -21.82
C PRO A 134 1.75 12.09 -21.07
N PRO A 135 2.39 13.27 -21.03
CA PRO A 135 1.96 14.38 -20.17
C PRO A 135 0.63 15.03 -20.58
N LEU A 136 0.20 14.81 -21.83
CA LEU A 136 -1.05 15.35 -22.38
C LEU A 136 -2.21 14.34 -22.36
N LEU A 137 -2.04 13.21 -21.67
CA LEU A 137 -3.05 12.15 -21.61
C LEU A 137 -4.34 12.62 -20.90
N GLU A 138 -5.47 12.35 -21.51
CA GLU A 138 -6.83 12.66 -21.03
C GLU A 138 -7.59 11.38 -20.65
N GLU A 139 -7.39 10.29 -21.42
CA GLU A 139 -8.02 8.99 -21.21
C GLU A 139 -6.97 7.85 -21.15
N LEU A 140 -7.01 7.07 -20.07
CA LEU A 140 -6.15 5.90 -19.86
C LEU A 140 -6.98 4.65 -19.54
N TYR A 141 -6.84 3.62 -20.36
CA TYR A 141 -7.38 2.28 -20.13
C TYR A 141 -6.24 1.28 -20.03
N CYS A 142 -6.05 0.68 -18.85
CA CYS A 142 -5.02 -0.33 -18.62
C CYS A 142 -5.53 -1.50 -17.75
N SER A 143 -6.82 -1.79 -17.82
CA SER A 143 -7.44 -2.91 -17.12
C SER A 143 -6.90 -4.27 -17.59
N ASN A 144 -6.99 -5.31 -16.74
CA ASN A 144 -6.52 -6.66 -17.04
C ASN A 144 -5.03 -6.72 -17.45
N ASN A 145 -4.16 -6.15 -16.62
CA ASN A 145 -2.70 -6.24 -16.76
C ASN A 145 -2.09 -6.85 -15.48
N LYS A 146 -0.77 -6.79 -15.33
CA LYS A 146 -0.04 -7.24 -14.13
C LYS A 146 0.58 -6.06 -13.37
N ILE A 147 -0.02 -4.88 -13.48
CA ILE A 147 0.58 -3.64 -13.00
C ILE A 147 0.61 -3.67 -11.47
N ILE A 148 1.78 -3.42 -10.88
CA ILE A 148 1.96 -3.36 -9.42
C ILE A 148 2.06 -1.90 -8.94
N TYR A 149 2.50 -1.00 -9.83
CA TYR A 149 2.82 0.40 -9.54
C TYR A 149 2.46 1.31 -10.70
N ILE A 150 1.87 2.47 -10.39
CA ILE A 150 1.58 3.55 -11.35
C ILE A 150 2.09 4.89 -10.83
N ASN A 151 2.69 5.69 -11.71
CA ASN A 151 3.10 7.07 -11.43
C ASN A 151 2.40 8.07 -12.38
N PHE A 152 1.67 9.04 -11.83
CA PHE A 152 0.96 10.08 -12.56
C PHE A 152 1.59 11.49 -12.50
N GLU A 153 2.87 11.63 -12.14
CA GLU A 153 3.52 12.92 -11.85
C GLU A 153 3.27 14.01 -12.91
N ASN A 154 3.24 13.62 -14.19
CA ASN A 154 3.10 14.54 -15.31
C ASN A 154 1.69 14.58 -15.92
N ASN A 155 0.73 13.78 -15.44
CA ASN A 155 -0.57 13.57 -16.09
C ASN A 155 -1.68 14.47 -15.51
N THR A 156 -1.44 15.78 -15.50
CA THR A 156 -2.35 16.77 -14.88
C THR A 156 -3.68 16.99 -15.60
N LYS A 157 -3.84 16.43 -16.81
CA LYS A 157 -5.03 16.54 -17.67
C LYS A 157 -5.90 15.28 -17.70
N LEU A 158 -5.53 14.25 -16.96
CA LEU A 158 -6.19 12.94 -17.02
C LEU A 158 -7.61 13.04 -16.43
N GLU A 159 -8.63 12.71 -17.21
CA GLU A 159 -10.05 12.80 -16.81
C GLU A 159 -10.67 11.41 -16.59
N THR A 160 -10.29 10.42 -17.41
CA THR A 160 -10.81 9.05 -17.34
C THR A 160 -9.69 8.04 -17.17
N VAL A 161 -9.81 7.18 -16.17
CA VAL A 161 -8.82 6.16 -15.83
C VAL A 161 -9.51 4.85 -15.45
N ASP A 162 -9.17 3.79 -16.18
CA ASP A 162 -9.55 2.41 -15.87
C ASP A 162 -8.30 1.57 -15.58
N ILE A 163 -8.15 1.15 -14.32
CA ILE A 163 -7.06 0.31 -13.84
C ILE A 163 -7.58 -1.04 -13.29
N GLU A 164 -8.81 -1.44 -13.63
CA GLU A 164 -9.44 -2.65 -13.07
C GLU A 164 -8.63 -3.93 -13.34
N TYR A 165 -8.78 -4.94 -12.48
CA TYR A 165 -8.15 -6.26 -12.68
C TYR A 165 -6.62 -6.18 -12.88
N ASN A 166 -5.94 -5.59 -11.90
CA ASN A 166 -4.48 -5.50 -11.86
C ASN A 166 -3.95 -5.94 -10.47
N GLU A 167 -2.64 -5.85 -10.25
CA GLU A 167 -1.99 -6.13 -8.96
C GLU A 167 -1.51 -4.84 -8.28
N ILE A 168 -2.18 -3.71 -8.53
CA ILE A 168 -1.69 -2.39 -8.11
C ILE A 168 -1.73 -2.32 -6.59
N THR A 169 -0.56 -2.03 -6.02
CA THR A 169 -0.41 -1.80 -4.57
C THR A 169 -0.11 -0.34 -4.27
N ILE A 170 0.35 0.42 -5.27
CA ILE A 170 0.85 1.78 -5.09
C ILE A 170 0.50 2.64 -6.31
N ILE A 171 -0.05 3.82 -6.07
CA ILE A 171 -0.24 4.89 -7.07
C ILE A 171 0.42 6.18 -6.56
N ASP A 172 1.32 6.74 -7.36
CA ASP A 172 1.97 8.02 -7.06
C ASP A 172 1.32 9.17 -7.86
N TYR A 173 1.21 10.34 -7.22
CA TYR A 173 0.75 11.61 -7.81
C TYR A 173 -0.67 11.58 -8.41
N PHE A 174 -1.62 10.93 -7.74
CA PHE A 174 -3.00 10.82 -8.24
C PHE A 174 -3.60 12.19 -8.62
N PRO A 175 -3.90 12.43 -9.91
CA PRO A 175 -4.28 13.75 -10.39
C PRO A 175 -5.72 14.11 -9.99
N SER A 176 -5.93 15.34 -9.55
CA SER A 176 -7.26 15.84 -9.15
C SER A 176 -8.22 16.08 -10.32
N SER A 177 -7.74 15.97 -11.56
CA SER A 177 -8.54 16.10 -12.78
C SER A 177 -9.38 14.87 -13.09
N ILE A 178 -9.09 13.71 -12.46
CA ILE A 178 -9.81 12.46 -12.73
C ILE A 178 -11.25 12.58 -12.25
N VAL A 179 -12.19 12.41 -13.18
CA VAL A 179 -13.64 12.40 -12.94
C VAL A 179 -14.17 10.97 -12.95
N ASN A 180 -13.72 10.16 -13.91
CA ASN A 180 -14.15 8.78 -14.09
C ASN A 180 -13.00 7.85 -13.69
N PHE A 181 -13.10 7.24 -12.51
CA PHE A 181 -12.06 6.35 -11.99
C PHE A 181 -12.63 4.98 -11.66
N SER A 182 -12.10 3.96 -12.35
CA SER A 182 -12.41 2.55 -12.15
C SER A 182 -11.18 1.82 -11.63
N SER A 183 -11.28 1.22 -10.44
CA SER A 183 -10.14 0.55 -9.77
C SER A 183 -10.49 -0.78 -9.09
N GLU A 184 -11.62 -1.37 -9.46
CA GLU A 184 -12.06 -2.64 -8.92
C GLU A 184 -11.05 -3.77 -9.20
N ASN A 185 -11.07 -4.82 -8.37
CA ASN A 185 -10.21 -6.00 -8.55
C ASN A 185 -8.71 -5.69 -8.56
N ASN A 186 -8.28 -4.75 -7.72
CA ASN A 186 -6.89 -4.56 -7.31
C ASN A 186 -6.72 -4.95 -5.84
N PRO A 187 -5.50 -5.29 -5.40
CA PRO A 187 -5.13 -5.30 -3.99
C PRO A 187 -5.38 -3.93 -3.32
N SER A 188 -5.19 -3.82 -2.01
CA SER A 188 -5.27 -2.53 -1.34
C SER A 188 -4.25 -1.54 -1.93
N ILE A 189 -4.75 -0.53 -2.65
CA ILE A 189 -3.94 0.51 -3.29
C ILE A 189 -3.56 1.57 -2.25
N GLN A 190 -2.26 1.82 -2.10
CA GLN A 190 -1.72 2.97 -1.38
C GLN A 190 -1.53 4.15 -2.34
N TYR A 191 -2.04 5.32 -1.98
CA TYR A 191 -1.85 6.55 -2.77
C TYR A 191 -0.74 7.39 -2.14
N ARG A 192 0.34 7.64 -2.87
CA ARG A 192 1.44 8.50 -2.40
C ARG A 192 1.56 9.70 -3.32
N ASP A 193 2.15 10.78 -2.83
CA ASP A 193 2.49 11.94 -3.63
C ASP A 193 3.92 12.26 -3.25
N PRO A 194 4.96 11.77 -3.95
CA PRO A 194 6.35 11.89 -3.52
C PRO A 194 6.83 13.35 -3.29
N GLN A 195 6.15 14.37 -3.83
CA GLN A 195 6.40 15.79 -3.50
C GLN A 195 5.64 16.27 -2.25
N LYS A 196 4.65 15.51 -1.77
CA LYS A 196 4.13 15.56 -0.41
C LYS A 196 4.66 14.37 0.39
N THR A 197 5.71 14.59 1.18
CA THR A 197 6.17 13.62 2.19
C THR A 197 5.00 12.83 2.81
N PRO A 198 5.11 11.51 2.89
CA PRO A 198 3.95 10.61 3.01
C PRO A 198 3.25 10.81 4.36
N ILE A 199 1.92 10.93 4.32
CA ILE A 199 0.93 10.19 5.13
C ILE A 199 -0.48 10.47 4.57
N ASP A 200 -1.23 9.38 4.36
CA ASP A 200 -2.52 9.23 3.69
C ASP A 200 -3.72 10.04 4.24
N ASN A 201 -4.61 10.35 3.30
CA ASN A 201 -5.94 11.00 3.29
C ASN A 201 -6.99 10.39 4.26
N LYS A 202 -8.10 10.99 4.73
CA LYS A 202 -8.88 12.27 4.67
C LYS A 202 -9.80 12.14 5.91
N ASP A 203 -10.06 13.11 6.79
CA ASP A 203 -10.74 14.38 6.60
C ASP A 203 -10.48 15.23 7.86
N THR A 204 -9.96 16.44 7.68
CA THR A 204 -10.18 17.67 8.46
C THR A 204 -8.97 18.56 8.27
N LYS A 205 -9.22 19.85 8.07
CA LYS A 205 -8.20 20.89 8.11
C LYS A 205 -7.50 20.89 9.47
N SER A 206 -6.44 20.12 9.64
CA SER A 206 -5.50 20.31 10.75
C SER A 206 -4.11 20.58 10.19
N LYS A 207 -3.55 21.71 10.62
CA LYS A 207 -2.25 22.26 10.22
C LYS A 207 -1.06 21.39 10.68
N TYR A 208 -1.31 20.27 11.37
CA TYR A 208 -0.29 19.54 12.10
C TYR A 208 -0.47 18.02 12.02
N ASP A 209 0.64 17.30 11.80
CA ASP A 209 0.70 15.83 11.80
C ASP A 209 0.48 15.25 13.21
N PHE A 210 -0.42 14.27 13.34
CA PHE A 210 -0.83 13.66 14.61
C PHE A 210 0.34 12.98 15.33
N ASN A 211 1.11 12.15 14.63
CA ASN A 211 2.21 11.39 15.23
C ASN A 211 3.35 12.31 15.66
N SER A 212 3.69 13.31 14.84
CA SER A 212 4.64 14.36 15.19
C SER A 212 4.19 15.14 16.42
N CYS A 213 2.93 15.59 16.46
CA CYS A 213 2.38 16.31 17.61
C CYS A 213 2.38 15.49 18.89
N LEU A 214 2.05 14.20 18.79
CA LEU A 214 2.04 13.28 19.92
C LEU A 214 3.46 13.04 20.46
N ASN A 215 4.42 12.84 19.56
CA ASN A 215 5.84 12.71 19.91
C ASN A 215 6.36 13.99 20.58
N ASP A 216 6.03 15.15 20.04
CA ASP A 216 6.42 16.44 20.63
C ASP A 216 5.76 16.68 21.99
N TYR A 217 4.50 16.28 22.17
CA TYR A 217 3.83 16.27 23.47
C TYR A 217 4.62 15.46 24.52
N PHE A 218 4.98 14.21 24.20
CA PHE A 218 5.74 13.36 25.13
C PHE A 218 7.18 13.84 25.35
N ARG A 219 7.81 14.40 24.31
CA ARG A 219 9.13 15.04 24.41
C ARG A 219 9.09 16.23 25.36
N MET A 220 8.14 17.14 25.20
CA MET A 220 7.95 18.29 26.09
C MET A 220 7.68 17.85 27.53
N LYS A 221 6.80 16.87 27.71
CA LYS A 221 6.50 16.29 29.03
C LYS A 221 7.75 15.70 29.68
N SER A 222 8.53 14.91 28.95
CA SER A 222 9.78 14.29 29.45
C SER A 222 10.82 15.33 29.86
N ILE A 223 11.03 16.38 29.04
CA ILE A 223 11.94 17.49 29.36
C ILE A 223 11.48 18.22 30.62
N TYR A 224 10.20 18.56 30.71
CA TYR A 224 9.62 19.25 31.86
C TYR A 224 9.73 18.41 33.15
N GLU A 225 9.35 17.13 33.12
CA GLU A 225 9.43 16.23 34.26
C GLU A 225 10.86 16.01 34.74
N LYS A 226 11.84 15.90 33.81
CA LYS A 226 13.27 15.84 34.16
C LYS A 226 13.73 17.12 34.85
N GLN A 227 13.31 18.28 34.35
CA GLN A 227 13.63 19.58 34.95
C GLN A 227 13.07 19.69 36.38
N VAL A 228 11.79 19.34 36.57
CA VAL A 228 11.12 19.34 37.88
C VAL A 228 11.80 18.37 38.84
N LYS A 229 12.04 17.11 38.43
CA LYS A 229 12.76 16.11 39.25
C LYS A 229 14.14 16.59 39.69
N THR A 230 14.87 17.27 38.81
CA THR A 230 16.20 17.81 39.13
C THR A 230 16.12 18.92 40.18
N LYS A 231 15.15 19.84 40.04
CA LYS A 231 14.91 20.89 41.05
C LYS A 231 14.42 20.31 42.38
N GLN A 232 13.53 19.33 42.35
CA GLN A 232 13.05 18.62 43.55
C GLN A 232 14.19 17.94 44.31
N LYS A 233 15.09 17.24 43.59
CA LYS A 233 16.29 16.62 44.18
C LYS A 233 17.14 17.64 44.94
N LYS A 234 17.38 18.83 44.36
CA LYS A 234 18.14 19.92 44.99
C LYS A 234 17.49 20.39 46.31
N VAL A 235 16.18 20.56 46.33
CA VAL A 235 15.41 20.95 47.53
C VAL A 235 15.45 19.86 48.60
N THR A 236 15.33 18.59 48.19
CA THR A 236 15.38 17.46 49.15
C THR A 236 16.78 17.22 49.73
N SER A 237 17.84 17.62 49.02
CA SER A 237 19.23 17.52 49.49
C SER A 237 19.69 18.71 50.34
N GLU A 238 18.87 19.75 50.47
CA GLU A 238 19.22 20.97 51.20
C GLU A 238 19.33 20.71 52.72
N LYS A 239 20.48 21.11 53.29
CA LYS A 239 20.79 20.94 54.71
C LYS A 239 20.01 21.98 55.53
N GLY A 240 19.40 21.56 56.64
CA GLY A 240 18.67 22.45 57.57
C GLY A 240 17.13 22.39 57.52
N LEU A 241 16.52 21.66 56.58
CA LEU A 241 15.06 21.47 56.52
C LEU A 241 14.62 20.15 57.16
N SER A 242 13.49 20.17 57.87
CA SER A 242 12.84 18.96 58.39
C SER A 242 12.26 18.10 57.26
N LYS A 243 11.99 16.81 57.54
CA LYS A 243 11.41 15.88 56.55
C LYS A 243 10.06 16.36 56.01
N LYS A 244 9.21 16.97 56.86
CA LYS A 244 7.91 17.53 56.45
C LYS A 244 8.08 18.77 55.56
N GLU A 245 9.01 19.66 55.90
CA GLU A 245 9.28 20.87 55.10
C GLU A 245 9.91 20.55 53.74
N ARG A 246 10.77 19.51 53.66
CA ARG A 246 11.31 19.03 52.38
C ARG A 246 10.22 18.52 51.44
N ILE A 247 9.25 17.77 51.96
CA ILE A 247 8.11 17.27 51.17
C ILE A 247 7.26 18.45 50.68
N LEU A 248 6.95 19.39 51.56
CA LEU A 248 6.11 20.54 51.23
C LEU A 248 6.79 21.48 50.21
N LYS A 249 8.09 21.78 50.38
CA LYS A 249 8.86 22.56 49.40
C LYS A 249 9.05 21.82 48.09
N ALA A 250 9.29 20.51 48.09
CA ALA A 250 9.42 19.72 46.86
C ALA A 250 8.11 19.64 46.06
N ALA A 251 6.96 19.61 46.74
CA ALA A 251 5.65 19.67 46.10
C ALA A 251 5.35 21.04 45.46
N ALA A 252 5.92 22.12 46.01
CA ALA A 252 5.79 23.48 45.48
C ALA A 252 6.74 23.80 44.32
N VAL A 253 7.66 22.89 43.96
CA VAL A 253 8.62 23.11 42.86
C VAL A 253 7.89 23.05 41.52
N VAL A 254 7.92 24.17 40.80
CA VAL A 254 7.41 24.28 39.42
C VAL A 254 8.55 24.39 38.40
N GLY A 255 8.36 23.76 37.25
CA GLY A 255 9.27 23.87 36.11
C GLY A 255 9.07 25.19 35.36
N THR A 256 9.81 25.37 34.27
CA THR A 256 9.58 26.49 33.35
C THR A 256 8.63 26.06 32.24
N CYS A 257 7.74 26.96 31.83
CA CYS A 257 6.87 26.72 30.67
C CYS A 257 7.69 26.66 29.37
N ALA A 258 7.42 25.68 28.50
CA ALA A 258 8.15 25.49 27.25
C ALA A 258 8.08 26.71 26.31
N GLN A 259 6.91 27.36 26.23
CA GLN A 259 6.68 28.50 25.33
C GLN A 259 7.18 29.83 25.89
N CYS A 260 6.68 30.23 27.06
CA CYS A 260 6.99 31.55 27.62
C CYS A 260 8.25 31.58 28.50
N LYS A 261 8.88 30.43 28.75
CA LYS A 261 10.08 30.27 29.59
C LYS A 261 9.95 30.77 31.04
N ARG A 262 8.77 31.24 31.47
CA ARG A 262 8.48 31.68 32.84
C ARG A 262 8.41 30.49 33.80
N GLY A 263 8.75 30.71 35.07
CA GLY A 263 8.67 29.72 36.16
C GLY A 263 7.25 29.41 36.65
N VAL A 264 6.28 29.34 35.73
CA VAL A 264 4.85 29.13 36.03
C VAL A 264 4.43 27.66 35.90
N GLY A 265 5.34 26.77 35.47
CA GLY A 265 5.05 25.37 35.23
C GLY A 265 4.26 25.09 33.93
N MET A 266 3.96 23.81 33.71
CA MET A 266 3.08 23.30 32.66
C MET A 266 2.13 22.28 33.27
N ASN A 267 0.91 22.22 32.75
CA ASN A 267 -0.08 21.23 33.14
C ASN A 267 -0.29 20.23 31.99
N PHE A 268 -0.04 18.95 32.25
CA PHE A 268 -0.22 17.85 31.31
C PHE A 268 -1.34 16.95 31.82
N THR A 269 -2.38 16.72 31.02
CA THR A 269 -3.50 15.85 31.37
C THR A 269 -3.78 14.85 30.26
N SER A 270 -4.16 13.63 30.63
CA SER A 270 -4.75 12.64 29.73
C SER A 270 -6.11 12.24 30.29
N LYS A 271 -7.18 12.60 29.60
CA LYS A 271 -8.57 12.25 29.94
C LYS A 271 -9.35 12.01 28.66
N ASP A 272 -10.25 11.03 28.67
CA ASP A 272 -11.14 10.73 27.54
C ASP A 272 -10.38 10.59 26.22
N ARG A 273 -9.28 9.83 26.23
CA ARG A 273 -8.37 9.60 25.09
C ARG A 273 -7.82 10.90 24.47
N THR A 274 -7.83 12.00 25.22
CA THR A 274 -7.33 13.31 24.79
C THR A 274 -6.15 13.73 25.67
N TYR A 275 -5.01 13.98 25.03
CA TYR A 275 -3.86 14.61 25.67
C TYR A 275 -3.98 16.13 25.59
N LYS A 276 -3.78 16.81 26.73
CA LYS A 276 -3.73 18.28 26.79
C LYS A 276 -2.47 18.77 27.48
N ALA A 277 -1.84 19.80 26.91
CA ALA A 277 -0.77 20.54 27.57
C ALA A 277 -1.09 22.04 27.58
N LEU A 278 -1.05 22.65 28.76
CA LEU A 278 -1.36 24.06 28.98
C LEU A 278 -0.27 24.73 29.84
N CYS A 279 -0.18 26.06 29.72
CA CYS A 279 0.64 26.89 30.62
C CYS A 279 0.13 26.80 32.06
N GLY A 280 1.03 26.72 33.05
CA GLY A 280 0.65 26.61 34.46
C GLY A 280 0.19 27.91 35.14
N SER A 281 0.23 29.06 34.45
CA SER A 281 -0.31 30.31 34.98
C SER A 281 -1.84 30.36 34.79
N THR A 282 -2.60 30.46 35.87
CA THR A 282 -4.06 30.62 35.85
C THR A 282 -4.50 32.07 35.65
N SER A 283 -3.65 33.04 35.97
CA SER A 283 -3.94 34.48 35.86
C SER A 283 -3.50 35.10 34.53
N ASP A 284 -2.42 34.61 33.92
CA ASP A 284 -1.87 35.10 32.64
C ASP A 284 -1.25 33.96 31.82
N PRO A 285 -2.06 33.04 31.26
CA PRO A 285 -1.57 31.93 30.45
C PRO A 285 -0.99 32.42 29.11
N CYS A 286 0.17 31.86 28.73
CA CYS A 286 0.73 32.13 27.40
C CYS A 286 -0.04 31.37 26.29
N LYS A 287 0.35 31.57 25.02
CA LYS A 287 -0.30 30.94 23.85
C LYS A 287 -0.15 29.42 23.75
N LEU A 288 0.59 28.77 24.66
CA LEU A 288 0.75 27.32 24.69
C LEU A 288 -0.59 26.61 24.89
N LYS A 289 -1.07 25.91 23.86
CA LYS A 289 -2.27 25.08 23.89
C LYS A 289 -2.08 23.87 22.99
N VAL A 290 -1.93 22.71 23.62
CA VAL A 290 -1.88 21.40 22.93
C VAL A 290 -3.11 20.61 23.35
N GLU A 291 -3.83 20.07 22.36
CA GLU A 291 -5.00 19.21 22.52
C GLU A 291 -5.01 18.19 21.38
N ILE A 292 -4.73 16.94 21.71
CA ILE A 292 -4.56 15.82 20.77
C ILE A 292 -5.53 14.72 21.19
N PHE A 293 -6.48 14.39 20.32
CA PHE A 293 -7.45 13.31 20.52
C PHE A 293 -6.95 12.05 19.81
N CYS A 294 -6.76 10.95 20.55
CA CYS A 294 -6.13 9.74 20.03
C CYS A 294 -7.07 8.84 19.22
N GLY A 295 -8.31 9.26 18.99
CA GLY A 295 -9.30 8.43 18.33
C GLY A 295 -9.88 7.33 19.22
N ASN A 296 -10.98 6.76 18.76
CA ASN A 296 -11.63 5.63 19.41
C ASN A 296 -11.14 4.32 18.78
N TYR A 297 -9.91 3.96 19.16
CA TYR A 297 -9.30 2.71 18.77
C TYR A 297 -9.51 1.61 19.82
N ASN A 298 -9.47 0.37 19.37
CA ASN A 298 -9.40 -0.80 20.23
C ASN A 298 -8.49 -1.86 19.62
N ASN A 299 -8.14 -2.87 20.41
CA ASN A 299 -7.33 -3.97 19.94
C ASN A 299 -8.09 -4.77 18.86
N VAL A 300 -7.41 -5.10 17.75
CA VAL A 300 -7.95 -5.91 16.65
C VAL A 300 -8.55 -7.21 17.17
N VAL A 301 -7.91 -7.89 18.14
CA VAL A 301 -8.39 -9.16 18.70
C VAL A 301 -9.68 -8.98 19.49
N ASP A 302 -9.74 -7.92 20.32
CA ASP A 302 -10.93 -7.62 21.11
C ASP A 302 -12.12 -7.24 20.21
N PHE A 303 -11.87 -6.43 19.18
CA PHE A 303 -12.87 -6.11 18.17
C PHE A 303 -13.29 -7.32 17.35
N LEU A 304 -12.35 -8.16 16.92
CA LEU A 304 -12.65 -9.36 16.16
C LEU A 304 -13.59 -10.28 16.96
N HIS A 305 -13.33 -10.45 18.26
CA HIS A 305 -14.20 -11.21 19.15
C HIS A 305 -15.59 -10.54 19.30
N ALA A 306 -15.63 -9.23 19.57
CA ALA A 306 -16.89 -8.50 19.74
C ALA A 306 -17.79 -8.58 18.50
N PHE A 307 -17.23 -8.31 17.31
CA PHE A 307 -17.98 -8.37 16.06
C PHE A 307 -18.37 -9.79 15.67
N LYS A 308 -17.52 -10.79 15.96
CA LYS A 308 -17.90 -12.21 15.81
C LYS A 308 -19.13 -12.56 16.66
N MET A 309 -19.13 -12.12 17.92
CA MET A 309 -20.29 -12.32 18.80
C MET A 309 -21.53 -11.59 18.27
N GLY A 310 -21.38 -10.35 17.79
CA GLY A 310 -22.46 -9.61 17.14
C GLY A 310 -23.06 -10.32 15.93
N VAL A 311 -22.22 -10.93 15.07
CA VAL A 311 -22.71 -11.76 13.94
C VAL A 311 -23.55 -12.93 14.43
N ILE A 312 -23.07 -13.66 15.46
CA ILE A 312 -23.78 -14.82 16.03
C ILE A 312 -25.11 -14.38 16.64
N GLU A 313 -25.10 -13.31 17.43
CA GLU A 313 -26.30 -12.77 18.08
C GLU A 313 -27.35 -12.32 17.05
N SER A 314 -26.94 -11.62 16.00
CA SER A 314 -27.85 -11.22 14.92
C SER A 314 -28.38 -12.43 14.14
N GLN A 315 -27.57 -13.44 13.86
CA GLN A 315 -28.03 -14.68 13.24
C GLN A 315 -29.09 -15.39 14.10
N GLU A 316 -28.85 -15.51 15.41
CA GLU A 316 -29.82 -16.09 16.34
C GLU A 316 -31.12 -15.28 16.40
N ALA A 317 -31.02 -13.95 16.41
CA ALA A 317 -32.19 -13.06 16.43
C ALA A 317 -33.01 -13.22 15.14
N ILE A 318 -32.37 -13.23 13.97
CA ILE A 318 -33.00 -13.47 12.66
C ILE A 318 -33.68 -14.86 12.65
N MET A 319 -33.02 -15.89 13.17
CA MET A 319 -33.60 -17.24 13.26
C MET A 319 -34.84 -17.26 14.15
N LYS A 320 -34.78 -16.67 15.35
CA LYS A 320 -35.93 -16.57 16.27
C LYS A 320 -37.10 -15.83 15.62
N GLN A 321 -36.82 -14.70 14.96
CA GLN A 321 -37.82 -13.93 14.23
C GLN A 321 -38.48 -14.74 13.10
N LYS A 322 -37.71 -15.51 12.33
CA LYS A 322 -38.25 -16.41 11.29
C LYS A 322 -39.13 -17.52 11.89
N MET A 323 -38.73 -18.08 13.03
CA MET A 323 -39.51 -19.09 13.75
C MET A 323 -40.83 -18.50 14.30
N ASP A 324 -40.80 -17.29 14.86
CA ASP A 324 -42.00 -16.61 15.37
C ASP A 324 -43.08 -16.44 14.28
N VAL A 325 -42.67 -16.15 13.04
CA VAL A 325 -43.58 -16.04 11.89
C VAL A 325 -44.07 -17.42 11.46
N LEU A 326 -43.17 -18.42 11.37
CA LEU A 326 -43.50 -19.78 10.94
C LEU A 326 -44.51 -20.46 11.87
N PHE A 327 -44.40 -20.22 13.18
CA PHE A 327 -45.31 -20.78 14.20
C PHE A 327 -46.47 -19.85 14.55
N GLU A 328 -46.69 -18.79 13.76
CA GLU A 328 -47.81 -17.84 13.91
C GLU A 328 -47.84 -17.10 15.27
N TYR A 329 -46.72 -17.06 16.01
CA TYR A 329 -46.60 -16.25 17.22
C TYR A 329 -46.61 -14.75 16.93
N LYS A 330 -46.18 -14.35 15.72
CA LYS A 330 -46.22 -12.98 15.20
C LYS A 330 -46.65 -12.96 13.73
N THR A 331 -47.29 -11.87 13.31
CA THR A 331 -47.59 -11.67 11.89
C THR A 331 -46.38 -11.11 11.14
N GLU A 332 -46.27 -11.44 9.85
CA GLU A 332 -45.20 -10.97 8.97
C GLU A 332 -45.09 -9.43 9.01
N LYS A 333 -46.23 -8.73 8.95
CA LYS A 333 -46.32 -7.26 9.01
C LYS A 333 -45.80 -6.65 10.32
N GLN A 334 -45.92 -7.35 11.45
CA GLN A 334 -45.40 -6.87 12.73
C GLN A 334 -43.88 -7.08 12.84
N ASN A 335 -43.35 -8.05 12.10
CA ASN A 335 -41.96 -8.46 12.20
C ASN A 335 -41.05 -7.79 11.15
N SER A 336 -41.61 -7.29 10.04
CA SER A 336 -40.83 -6.74 8.91
C SER A 336 -39.80 -5.70 9.32
N LYS A 337 -40.19 -4.71 10.15
CA LYS A 337 -39.28 -3.64 10.57
C LYS A 337 -38.17 -4.14 11.50
N MET A 338 -38.51 -4.97 12.48
CA MET A 338 -37.52 -5.56 13.39
C MET A 338 -36.55 -6.48 12.64
N PHE A 339 -37.02 -7.13 11.59
CA PHE A 339 -36.22 -7.99 10.74
C PHE A 339 -35.27 -7.18 9.85
N GLU A 340 -35.75 -6.09 9.25
CA GLU A 340 -34.92 -5.17 8.46
C GLU A 340 -33.80 -4.55 9.33
N ASP A 341 -34.13 -4.06 10.52
CA ASP A 341 -33.15 -3.48 11.44
C ASP A 341 -32.10 -4.53 11.86
N GLU A 342 -32.52 -5.76 12.16
CA GLU A 342 -31.60 -6.84 12.54
C GLU A 342 -30.75 -7.33 11.34
N LEU A 343 -31.29 -7.28 10.13
CA LEU A 343 -30.56 -7.62 8.91
C LEU A 343 -29.45 -6.58 8.64
N GLN A 344 -29.73 -5.29 8.84
CA GLN A 344 -28.72 -4.24 8.74
C GLN A 344 -27.61 -4.42 9.79
N ASN A 345 -27.97 -4.77 11.03
CA ASN A 345 -27.00 -5.08 12.08
C ASN A 345 -26.13 -6.28 11.70
N TYR A 346 -26.72 -7.34 11.15
CA TYR A 346 -25.99 -8.50 10.66
C TYR A 346 -25.01 -8.12 9.55
N GLU A 347 -25.45 -7.34 8.55
CA GLU A 347 -24.61 -6.89 7.43
C GLU A 347 -23.44 -6.04 7.92
N PHE A 348 -23.69 -5.10 8.83
CA PHE A 348 -22.66 -4.26 9.43
C PHE A 348 -21.66 -5.09 10.26
N ASN A 349 -22.14 -5.98 11.12
CA ASN A 349 -21.28 -6.83 11.96
C ASN A 349 -20.46 -7.80 11.12
N SER A 350 -21.07 -8.38 10.07
CA SER A 350 -20.42 -9.33 9.17
C SER A 350 -19.33 -8.68 8.33
N SER A 351 -19.62 -7.52 7.73
CA SER A 351 -18.63 -6.75 6.97
C SER A 351 -17.48 -6.27 7.85
N SER A 352 -17.77 -5.73 9.04
CA SER A 352 -16.76 -5.30 10.01
C SER A 352 -15.91 -6.47 10.53
N TYR A 353 -16.53 -7.61 10.84
CA TYR A 353 -15.83 -8.83 11.24
C TYR A 353 -14.89 -9.32 10.12
N LYS A 354 -15.35 -9.32 8.87
CA LYS A 354 -14.54 -9.72 7.72
C LYS A 354 -13.31 -8.81 7.58
N GLN A 355 -13.50 -7.49 7.64
CA GLN A 355 -12.40 -6.52 7.58
C GLN A 355 -11.37 -6.75 8.69
N LEU A 356 -11.83 -6.97 9.93
CA LEU A 356 -10.95 -7.27 11.07
C LEU A 356 -10.25 -8.61 10.91
N LEU A 357 -10.92 -9.63 10.34
CA LEU A 357 -10.35 -10.94 10.11
C LEU A 357 -9.25 -10.88 9.06
N ASP A 358 -9.46 -10.13 7.97
CA ASP A 358 -8.46 -9.90 6.93
C ASP A 358 -7.26 -9.16 7.52
N LYS A 359 -7.50 -8.12 8.34
CA LYS A 359 -6.44 -7.43 9.07
C LYS A 359 -5.69 -8.38 10.00
N TYR A 360 -6.38 -9.15 10.82
CA TYR A 360 -5.78 -10.15 11.71
C TYR A 360 -4.94 -11.16 10.94
N ASN A 361 -5.43 -11.66 9.81
CA ASN A 361 -4.70 -12.60 8.98
C ASN A 361 -3.46 -11.96 8.34
N SER A 362 -3.54 -10.71 7.87
CA SER A 362 -2.35 -10.01 7.37
C SER A 362 -1.27 -9.81 8.44
N LEU A 363 -1.70 -9.68 9.69
CA LEU A 363 -0.86 -9.43 10.85
C LEU A 363 -0.18 -10.71 11.37
N PHE A 364 -0.95 -11.80 11.49
CA PHE A 364 -0.49 -13.03 12.15
C PHE A 364 -0.34 -14.24 11.20
N ASN A 365 -1.12 -14.28 10.11
CA ASN A 365 -1.26 -15.44 9.24
C ASN A 365 -0.88 -15.15 7.78
N ASP A 366 0.04 -14.22 7.52
CA ASP A 366 0.49 -13.90 6.16
C ASP A 366 1.19 -15.14 5.54
N PRO A 367 0.61 -15.75 4.48
CA PRO A 367 1.17 -16.95 3.88
C PRO A 367 2.54 -16.72 3.23
N LYS A 368 2.78 -15.53 2.66
CA LYS A 368 4.05 -15.19 2.01
C LYS A 368 5.16 -15.10 3.06
N LYS A 369 4.88 -14.38 4.15
CA LYS A 369 5.79 -14.25 5.29
C LYS A 369 6.09 -15.60 5.94
N GLN A 370 5.08 -16.46 6.10
CA GLN A 370 5.26 -17.81 6.64
C GLN A 370 6.11 -18.70 5.73
N ALA A 371 5.92 -18.61 4.41
CA ALA A 371 6.73 -19.34 3.44
C ALA A 371 8.19 -18.89 3.46
N GLU A 372 8.46 -17.58 3.54
CA GLU A 372 9.82 -17.05 3.66
C GLU A 372 10.51 -17.53 4.96
N ILE A 373 9.82 -17.45 6.09
CA ILE A 373 10.35 -17.93 7.37
C ILE A 373 10.67 -19.44 7.30
N LEU A 374 9.81 -20.23 6.65
CA LEU A 374 10.03 -21.65 6.47
C LEU A 374 11.28 -21.94 5.62
N GLN A 375 11.45 -21.21 4.51
CA GLN A 375 12.63 -21.34 3.66
C GLN A 375 13.91 -20.99 4.43
N LEU A 376 13.93 -19.86 5.13
CA LEU A 376 15.09 -19.45 5.93
C LEU A 376 15.42 -20.45 7.06
N LYS A 377 14.40 -21.09 7.65
CA LYS A 377 14.60 -22.15 8.66
C LYS A 377 15.23 -23.40 8.05
N ASN A 378 14.86 -23.75 6.82
CA ASN A 378 15.49 -24.86 6.10
C ASN A 378 16.96 -24.57 5.78
N ASP A 379 17.26 -23.36 5.28
CA ASP A 379 18.63 -22.94 5.00
C ASP A 379 19.48 -22.94 6.28
N LEU A 380 18.93 -22.39 7.37
CA LEU A 380 19.57 -22.42 8.68
C LEU A 380 19.86 -23.86 9.14
N PHE A 381 18.92 -24.78 8.97
CA PHE A 381 19.12 -26.19 9.32
C PHE A 381 20.27 -26.81 8.51
N GLN A 382 20.34 -26.56 7.21
CA GLN A 382 21.44 -27.07 6.35
C GLN A 382 22.81 -26.53 6.79
N HIS A 383 22.90 -25.25 7.11
CA HIS A 383 24.14 -24.67 7.64
C HIS A 383 24.50 -25.22 9.03
N GLN A 384 23.52 -25.48 9.89
CA GLN A 384 23.76 -26.12 11.19
C GLN A 384 24.30 -27.54 11.05
N GLU A 385 23.79 -28.32 10.10
CA GLU A 385 24.31 -29.67 9.81
C GLU A 385 25.76 -29.60 9.32
N THR A 386 26.05 -28.70 8.39
CA THR A 386 27.42 -28.49 7.88
C THR A 386 28.38 -28.05 9.00
N PHE A 387 27.92 -27.16 9.88
CA PHE A 387 28.66 -26.76 11.07
C PHE A 387 28.95 -27.95 12.00
N ASN A 388 27.93 -28.77 12.28
CA ASN A 388 28.07 -29.96 13.12
C ASN A 388 29.06 -30.96 12.51
N MET A 389 29.01 -31.19 11.20
CA MET A 389 29.97 -32.04 10.49
C MET A 389 31.42 -31.56 10.64
N HIS A 390 31.68 -30.26 10.52
CA HIS A 390 33.01 -29.71 10.76
C HIS A 390 33.44 -29.86 12.22
N MET A 391 32.52 -29.67 13.18
CA MET A 391 32.79 -29.85 14.60
C MET A 391 33.10 -31.31 14.96
N GLU A 392 32.42 -32.28 14.36
CA GLU A 392 32.70 -33.72 14.53
C GLU A 392 34.02 -34.14 13.88
N SER A 393 34.31 -33.60 12.69
CA SER A 393 35.57 -33.82 11.99
C SER A 393 36.74 -33.26 12.79
N TYR A 394 36.59 -32.08 13.41
CA TYR A 394 37.59 -31.52 14.32
C TYR A 394 37.81 -32.39 15.56
N LYS A 395 36.75 -32.86 16.21
CA LYS A 395 36.85 -33.76 17.38
C LYS A 395 37.64 -35.03 17.06
N SER A 396 37.48 -35.56 15.85
CA SER A 396 38.10 -36.82 15.42
C SER A 396 39.54 -36.64 14.91
N THR A 397 39.84 -35.53 14.23
CA THR A 397 41.12 -35.31 13.52
C THR A 397 42.05 -34.29 14.18
N SER A 398 41.54 -33.46 15.09
CA SER A 398 42.23 -32.30 15.69
C SER A 398 42.78 -31.28 14.68
N GLN A 399 42.31 -31.29 13.42
CA GLN A 399 42.74 -30.35 12.39
C GLN A 399 42.05 -28.99 12.53
N LYS A 400 42.83 -27.94 12.80
CA LYS A 400 42.32 -26.58 13.07
C LYS A 400 41.54 -25.95 11.92
N ASP A 401 41.71 -26.43 10.69
CA ASP A 401 41.02 -25.86 9.53
C ASP A 401 39.51 -26.17 9.56
N HIS A 402 39.09 -27.33 10.06
CA HIS A 402 37.68 -27.61 10.31
C HIS A 402 37.06 -26.67 11.35
N LEU A 403 37.82 -26.31 12.39
CA LEU A 403 37.36 -25.34 13.39
C LEU A 403 37.21 -23.94 12.77
N LYS A 404 38.15 -23.52 11.92
CA LYS A 404 38.06 -22.23 11.22
C LYS A 404 36.85 -22.17 10.28
N GLU A 405 36.62 -23.20 9.48
CA GLU A 405 35.48 -23.26 8.57
C GLU A 405 34.14 -23.30 9.32
N ALA A 406 34.05 -24.05 10.43
CA ALA A 406 32.88 -24.02 11.30
C ALA A 406 32.61 -22.62 11.86
N MET A 407 33.64 -21.94 12.38
CA MET A 407 33.48 -20.58 12.92
C MET A 407 33.13 -19.56 11.83
N LYS A 408 33.71 -19.68 10.64
CA LYS A 408 33.40 -18.84 9.49
C LYS A 408 31.93 -19.01 9.08
N LEU A 409 31.46 -20.24 8.91
CA LEU A 409 30.06 -20.55 8.62
C LEU A 409 29.11 -20.02 9.70
N TYR A 410 29.53 -20.04 10.97
CA TYR A 410 28.74 -19.50 12.05
C TYR A 410 28.59 -17.97 11.99
N ILE A 411 29.68 -17.26 11.70
CA ILE A 411 29.72 -15.80 11.65
C ILE A 411 29.04 -15.27 10.39
N ASP A 412 29.33 -15.87 9.24
CA ASP A 412 28.94 -15.36 7.92
C ASP A 412 27.51 -15.75 7.56
N GLU A 413 27.05 -16.95 7.94
CA GLU A 413 25.75 -17.49 7.50
C GLU A 413 24.77 -17.69 8.67
N ILE A 414 25.13 -18.50 9.68
CA ILE A 414 24.19 -18.93 10.73
C ILE A 414 23.71 -17.76 11.60
N SER A 415 24.62 -16.89 12.04
CA SER A 415 24.27 -15.75 12.91
C SER A 415 23.39 -14.72 12.18
N PRO A 416 23.72 -14.27 10.95
CA PRO A 416 22.85 -13.40 10.17
C PRO A 416 21.48 -14.03 9.85
N LEU A 417 21.43 -15.31 9.47
CA LEU A 417 20.16 -16.01 9.20
C LEU A 417 19.27 -16.08 10.44
N LYS A 418 19.84 -16.42 11.61
CA LYS A 418 19.10 -16.40 12.88
C LYS A 418 18.53 -15.01 13.17
N LYS A 419 19.30 -13.96 12.95
CA LYS A 419 18.85 -12.57 13.15
C LYS A 419 17.73 -12.20 12.17
N ARG A 420 17.85 -12.61 10.90
CA ARG A 420 16.82 -12.37 9.87
C ARG A 420 15.51 -13.05 10.21
N ILE A 421 15.53 -14.35 10.52
CA ILE A 421 14.34 -15.11 10.94
C ILE A 421 13.70 -14.43 12.14
N PHE A 422 14.51 -14.07 13.13
CA PHE A 422 14.03 -13.47 14.36
C PHE A 422 13.38 -12.09 14.16
N ASN A 423 13.92 -11.26 13.27
CA ASN A 423 13.34 -9.96 12.91
C ASN A 423 12.07 -10.09 12.05
N LEU A 424 11.94 -11.15 11.26
CA LEU A 424 10.71 -11.43 10.51
C LEU A 424 9.61 -11.92 11.46
N GLU A 425 9.93 -12.75 12.46
CA GLU A 425 8.96 -13.27 13.42
C GLU A 425 8.47 -12.23 14.43
N HIS A 426 9.26 -11.17 14.70
CA HIS A 426 8.97 -10.21 15.76
C HIS A 426 9.23 -8.75 15.35
N GLU A 427 8.19 -7.91 15.40
CA GLU A 427 8.34 -6.45 15.22
C GLU A 427 9.01 -5.76 16.41
N VAL A 428 8.75 -6.21 17.65
CA VAL A 428 9.27 -5.56 18.85
C VAL A 428 10.13 -6.53 19.64
N ILE A 429 11.38 -6.12 19.87
CA ILE A 429 12.38 -6.87 20.62
C ILE A 429 13.07 -5.91 21.59
N GLU A 430 12.88 -6.13 22.88
CA GLU A 430 13.48 -5.28 23.91
C GLU A 430 14.11 -6.13 25.02
N MET A 431 15.26 -5.67 25.51
CA MET A 431 15.91 -6.23 26.70
C MET A 431 15.52 -5.37 27.90
N ILE A 432 14.74 -5.93 28.80
CA ILE A 432 14.30 -5.25 30.02
C ILE A 432 15.22 -5.69 31.15
N GLU A 433 16.02 -4.76 31.64
CA GLU A 433 16.89 -4.96 32.79
C GLU A 433 16.11 -4.66 34.07
N GLU A 434 15.80 -5.72 34.83
CA GLU A 434 15.28 -5.62 36.18
C GLU A 434 16.42 -5.77 37.20
N LYS A 435 16.19 -5.36 38.44
CA LYS A 435 17.25 -5.25 39.47
C LYS A 435 18.10 -6.51 39.65
N ASP A 436 17.54 -7.69 39.41
CA ASP A 436 18.17 -8.99 39.67
C ASP A 436 18.28 -9.88 38.43
N HIS A 437 17.70 -9.50 37.28
CA HIS A 437 17.75 -10.31 36.06
C HIS A 437 17.44 -9.50 34.81
N ILE A 438 17.82 -10.04 33.65
CA ILE A 438 17.49 -9.49 32.33
C ILE A 438 16.40 -10.35 31.71
N ARG A 439 15.30 -9.73 31.30
CA ARG A 439 14.21 -10.39 30.59
C ARG A 439 14.17 -9.93 29.14
N LEU A 440 14.09 -10.89 28.23
CA LEU A 440 13.86 -10.62 26.81
C LEU A 440 12.36 -10.50 26.55
N TYR A 441 11.93 -9.34 26.08
CA TYR A 441 10.57 -9.04 25.68
C TYR A 441 10.46 -9.15 24.15
N LYS A 442 9.49 -9.95 23.67
CA LYS A 442 9.27 -10.21 22.25
C LYS A 442 7.79 -10.07 21.94
N GLN A 443 7.45 -9.30 20.92
CA GLN A 443 6.10 -9.29 20.35
C GLN A 443 6.18 -9.52 18.84
N ILE A 444 5.25 -10.33 18.33
CA ILE A 444 5.08 -10.55 16.88
C ILE A 444 4.77 -9.22 16.20
N ILE A 445 3.92 -8.40 16.84
CA ILE A 445 3.40 -7.14 16.33
C ILE A 445 3.46 -6.11 17.45
N SER A 446 3.82 -4.88 17.09
CA SER A 446 3.78 -3.74 18.00
C SER A 446 2.37 -3.48 18.51
N SER A 447 2.26 -2.91 19.72
CA SER A 447 0.95 -2.61 20.31
C SER A 447 0.14 -1.64 19.44
N ASN A 448 0.78 -0.67 18.80
CA ASN A 448 0.13 0.24 17.85
C ASN A 448 -0.33 -0.48 16.57
N GLY A 449 0.40 -1.51 16.12
CA GLY A 449 -0.01 -2.32 14.96
C GLY A 449 -1.27 -3.15 15.22
N LEU A 450 -1.64 -3.35 16.49
CA LEU A 450 -2.87 -4.02 16.92
C LEU A 450 -4.03 -3.05 17.14
N ASP A 451 -3.82 -1.73 17.03
CA ASP A 451 -4.89 -0.77 17.20
C ASP A 451 -5.69 -0.64 15.89
N PHE A 452 -7.02 -0.71 16.00
CA PHE A 452 -7.95 -0.54 14.88
C PHE A 452 -9.02 0.48 15.24
N THR A 453 -9.44 1.29 14.26
CA THR A 453 -10.43 2.37 14.43
C THR A 453 -11.50 2.28 13.35
N PHE A 454 -12.77 2.31 13.75
CA PHE A 454 -13.92 2.31 12.83
C PHE A 454 -14.51 3.69 12.57
N PHE A 455 -14.48 4.58 13.57
CA PHE A 455 -15.27 5.82 13.55
C PHE A 455 -14.38 7.04 13.80
N ASP A 456 -14.13 7.35 15.08
CA ASP A 456 -13.44 8.59 15.44
C ASP A 456 -11.95 8.41 15.26
N LEU A 457 -11.45 8.91 14.13
CA LEU A 457 -10.03 8.91 13.81
C LEU A 457 -9.26 9.84 14.76
N PRO A 458 -7.95 9.58 14.97
CA PRO A 458 -7.09 10.46 15.74
C PRO A 458 -7.03 11.86 15.12
N GLU A 459 -7.14 12.91 15.94
CA GLU A 459 -7.22 14.29 15.48
C GLU A 459 -6.41 15.22 16.38
N VAL A 460 -5.66 16.15 15.77
CA VAL A 460 -5.03 17.26 16.48
C VAL A 460 -5.99 18.45 16.49
N LYS A 461 -6.68 18.67 17.62
CA LYS A 461 -7.64 19.76 17.80
C LYS A 461 -6.94 21.11 17.93
N HIS A 462 -5.84 21.17 18.68
CA HIS A 462 -5.03 22.37 18.82
C HIS A 462 -3.56 22.00 19.03
N PHE A 463 -2.65 22.65 18.31
CA PHE A 463 -1.22 22.53 18.55
C PHE A 463 -0.55 23.90 18.42
N VAL A 464 -0.37 24.58 19.54
CA VAL A 464 0.39 25.83 19.64
C VAL A 464 1.41 25.63 20.73
N VAL A 465 2.67 25.50 20.35
CA VAL A 465 3.80 25.24 21.25
C VAL A 465 4.71 26.43 21.34
#